data_AF-A0AAP9XTX0-F1
#
_entry.id   AF-A0AAP9XTX0-F1
#
_cell.length_a   1.000
_cell.length_b   1.000
_cell.length_c   1.000
_cell.angle_alpha   90.00
_cell.angle_beta   90.00
_cell.angle_gamma   90.00
#
_symmetry.space_group_name_H-M   'P 1'
#
loop_
_entity.id
_entity.type
_entity.pdbx_description
1 polymer ?
#
loop_
_entity_poly.entity_id
_entity_poly.type
_entity_poly.pdbx_seq_one_letter_code
_entity_poly.pdbx_strand_id
1 'polypeptide(L)'
;MLIQVGELAKRAGMTVRTLHHYEQTGLLTPSARSAAGYRLYDLAAVQRLHMIKALAQAGLELAAIKEHLDCGSLSLSDLLMQQITTLDTQLRTISTLRERLVLLRDELGSGREPDLESWLQTLELMKMYDRWFSPQELQTLPFAEQDEQRNQIWQALVMEAQRLMQEGCPPDSPSAMALATRWMERLELDTAGRPEFLTRLNEMHATEPQMRAQTGITPEIVDYITHAFAQSKLAIWARYLNADELAFTREHYFDRLMEWPGLVSALHQACAEQTDPASEAGQKLARQWLALFQSYAGTSPQTQQKFRHAMECEPHLMKGTWMTSPVLGWLQQAIGVMMQARTPASR
;
A
#
# COMPACT_ATOMS: atom_id res chain seq x y z
N MET A 1 44.02 -18.64 -30.16
CA MET A 1 44.30 -17.86 -31.39
C MET A 1 44.17 -16.39 -31.04
N LEU A 2 45.16 -15.57 -31.39
CA LEU A 2 45.13 -14.11 -31.19
C LEU A 2 44.73 -13.42 -32.49
N ILE A 3 43.77 -12.51 -32.44
CA ILE A 3 43.27 -11.76 -33.60
C ILE A 3 43.48 -10.25 -33.42
N GLN A 4 43.69 -9.54 -34.53
CA GLN A 4 43.85 -8.09 -34.53
C GLN A 4 42.51 -7.37 -34.35
N VAL A 5 42.55 -6.12 -33.88
CA VAL A 5 41.36 -5.27 -33.64
C VAL A 5 40.40 -5.20 -34.84
N GLY A 6 40.92 -5.18 -36.07
CA GLY A 6 40.09 -5.13 -37.28
C GLY A 6 39.32 -6.43 -37.54
N GLU A 7 39.92 -7.57 -37.27
CA GLU A 7 39.25 -8.87 -37.37
C GLU A 7 38.26 -9.08 -36.22
N LEU A 8 38.60 -8.61 -35.01
CA LEU A 8 37.71 -8.61 -33.86
C LEU A 8 36.45 -7.76 -34.12
N ALA A 9 36.63 -6.56 -34.70
CA ALA A 9 35.53 -5.67 -35.09
C ALA A 9 34.58 -6.35 -36.08
N LYS A 10 35.12 -7.01 -37.11
CA LYS A 10 34.32 -7.77 -38.09
C LYS A 10 33.53 -8.90 -37.44
N ARG A 11 34.16 -9.70 -36.57
CA ARG A 11 33.49 -10.84 -35.90
C ARG A 11 32.43 -10.41 -34.90
N ALA A 12 32.65 -9.32 -34.17
CA ALA A 12 31.67 -8.79 -33.21
C ALA A 12 30.54 -7.96 -33.88
N GLY A 13 30.69 -7.62 -35.17
CA GLY A 13 29.79 -6.72 -35.89
C GLY A 13 29.82 -5.31 -35.32
N MET A 14 31.01 -4.81 -34.95
CA MET A 14 31.21 -3.51 -34.33
C MET A 14 32.23 -2.69 -35.12
N THR A 15 32.24 -1.38 -34.91
CA THR A 15 33.28 -0.54 -35.53
C THR A 15 34.56 -0.59 -34.70
N VAL A 16 35.71 -0.44 -35.36
CA VAL A 16 37.01 -0.28 -34.67
C VAL A 16 36.97 0.91 -33.70
N ARG A 17 36.21 1.97 -34.03
CA ARG A 17 35.98 3.12 -33.15
C ARG A 17 35.33 2.72 -31.83
N THR A 18 34.30 1.87 -31.87
CA THR A 18 33.62 1.38 -30.66
C THR A 18 34.56 0.53 -29.80
N LEU A 19 35.41 -0.31 -30.42
CA LEU A 19 36.40 -1.09 -29.69
C LEU A 19 37.47 -0.21 -29.02
N HIS A 20 37.94 0.85 -29.69
CA HIS A 20 38.86 1.82 -29.07
C HIS A 20 38.19 2.58 -27.92
N HIS A 21 36.90 2.90 -28.03
CA HIS A 21 36.15 3.51 -26.94
C HIS A 21 36.08 2.57 -25.72
N TYR A 22 35.81 1.28 -25.94
CA TYR A 22 35.80 0.28 -24.85
C TYR A 22 37.19 0.08 -24.24
N GLU A 23 38.26 0.22 -25.01
CA GLU A 23 39.64 0.23 -24.47
C GLU A 23 39.90 1.46 -23.60
N GLN A 24 39.47 2.65 -24.06
CA GLN A 24 39.63 3.90 -23.31
C GLN A 24 38.86 3.90 -21.99
N THR A 25 37.66 3.30 -21.95
CA THR A 25 36.87 3.15 -20.73
C THR A 25 37.35 1.99 -19.84
N GLY A 26 38.33 1.22 -20.30
CA GLY A 26 38.83 0.02 -19.63
C GLY A 26 37.84 -1.15 -19.64
N LEU A 27 36.79 -1.07 -20.44
CA LEU A 27 35.78 -2.12 -20.60
C LEU A 27 36.32 -3.32 -21.41
N LEU A 28 37.34 -3.10 -22.26
CA LEU A 28 38.04 -4.15 -22.99
C LEU A 28 39.54 -3.87 -23.05
N THR A 29 40.37 -4.78 -22.55
CA THR A 29 41.84 -4.66 -22.62
C THR A 29 42.43 -5.61 -23.66
N PRO A 30 43.46 -5.19 -24.43
CA PRO A 30 44.15 -6.10 -25.34
C PRO A 30 44.92 -7.18 -24.58
N SER A 31 44.80 -8.43 -25.00
CA SER A 31 45.49 -9.57 -24.38
C SER A 31 47.00 -9.55 -24.62
N ALA A 32 47.45 -9.00 -25.76
CA ALA A 32 48.86 -8.86 -26.08
C ALA A 32 49.09 -7.75 -27.13
N ARG A 33 50.37 -7.44 -27.37
CA ARG A 33 50.80 -6.65 -28.53
C ARG A 33 51.73 -7.49 -29.41
N SER A 34 51.61 -7.37 -30.72
CA SER A 34 52.52 -8.02 -31.66
C SER A 34 53.90 -7.33 -31.65
N ALA A 35 54.91 -7.99 -32.23
CA ALA A 35 56.25 -7.41 -32.41
C ALA A 35 56.25 -6.09 -33.22
N ALA A 36 55.23 -5.89 -34.08
CA ALA A 36 55.03 -4.66 -34.85
C ALA A 36 54.12 -3.62 -34.13
N GLY A 37 53.77 -3.85 -32.86
CA GLY A 37 52.99 -2.93 -32.03
C GLY A 37 51.46 -3.04 -32.16
N TYR A 38 50.94 -3.97 -32.98
CA TYR A 38 49.49 -4.16 -33.16
C TYR A 38 48.84 -4.80 -31.92
N ARG A 39 47.62 -4.38 -31.61
CA ARG A 39 46.80 -4.94 -30.52
C ARG A 39 46.27 -6.32 -30.92
N LEU A 40 46.38 -7.27 -30.00
CA LEU A 40 45.95 -8.65 -30.17
C LEU A 40 44.97 -9.04 -29.08
N TYR A 41 43.91 -9.75 -29.47
CA TYR A 41 42.82 -10.18 -28.60
C TYR A 41 42.62 -11.69 -28.73
N ASP A 42 42.39 -12.36 -27.62
CA ASP A 42 42.10 -13.79 -27.57
C ASP A 42 40.59 -14.08 -27.69
N LEU A 43 40.22 -15.34 -27.48
CA LEU A 43 38.82 -15.78 -27.50
C LEU A 43 38.02 -15.23 -26.30
N ALA A 44 38.65 -14.99 -25.16
CA ALA A 44 37.97 -14.44 -23.98
C ALA A 44 37.55 -12.98 -24.22
N ALA A 45 38.38 -12.21 -24.94
CA ALA A 45 38.00 -10.88 -25.41
C ALA A 45 36.79 -10.89 -26.36
N VAL A 46 36.68 -11.91 -27.22
CA VAL A 46 35.50 -12.10 -28.10
C VAL A 46 34.25 -12.40 -27.26
N GLN A 47 34.33 -13.32 -26.30
CA GLN A 47 33.23 -13.65 -25.40
C GLN A 47 32.79 -12.45 -24.56
N ARG A 48 33.75 -11.70 -24.01
CA ARG A 48 33.50 -10.47 -23.26
C ARG A 48 32.77 -9.43 -24.11
N LEU A 49 33.16 -9.26 -25.38
CA LEU A 49 32.48 -8.36 -26.30
C LEU A 49 31.03 -8.78 -26.60
N HIS A 50 30.76 -10.08 -26.77
CA HIS A 50 29.40 -10.57 -26.93
C HIS A 50 28.55 -10.27 -25.69
N MET A 51 29.11 -10.44 -24.49
CA MET A 51 28.41 -10.13 -23.24
C MET A 51 28.12 -8.64 -23.10
N ILE A 52 29.12 -7.78 -23.35
CA ILE A 52 28.95 -6.31 -23.36
C ILE A 52 27.84 -5.92 -24.33
N LYS A 53 27.84 -6.49 -25.54
CA LYS A 53 26.83 -6.18 -26.56
C LYS A 53 25.44 -6.59 -26.12
N ALA A 54 25.26 -7.79 -25.56
CA ALA A 54 23.97 -8.26 -25.10
C ALA A 54 23.41 -7.38 -23.96
N LEU A 55 24.24 -7.04 -22.97
CA LEU A 55 23.83 -6.22 -21.83
C LEU A 55 23.55 -4.76 -22.23
N ALA A 56 24.37 -4.18 -23.11
CA ALA A 56 24.13 -2.85 -23.65
C ALA A 56 22.83 -2.80 -24.48
N GLN A 57 22.52 -3.86 -25.24
CA GLN A 57 21.24 -3.98 -25.96
C GLN A 57 20.05 -4.14 -25.02
N ALA A 58 20.24 -4.73 -23.84
CA ALA A 58 19.23 -4.79 -22.78
C ALA A 58 19.05 -3.45 -22.03
N GLY A 59 19.78 -2.40 -22.40
CA GLY A 59 19.63 -1.05 -21.85
C GLY A 59 20.50 -0.77 -20.62
N LEU A 60 21.43 -1.66 -20.26
CA LEU A 60 22.34 -1.42 -19.15
C LEU A 60 23.45 -0.42 -19.53
N GLU A 61 23.82 0.41 -18.57
CA GLU A 61 24.94 1.34 -18.74
C GLU A 61 26.30 0.63 -18.79
N LEU A 62 27.21 1.14 -19.62
CA LEU A 62 28.54 0.56 -19.81
C LEU A 62 29.37 0.49 -18.52
N ALA A 63 29.14 1.40 -17.56
CA ALA A 63 29.79 1.40 -16.26
C ALA A 63 29.37 0.19 -15.41
N ALA A 64 28.07 -0.07 -15.30
CA ALA A 64 27.53 -1.23 -14.56
C ALA A 64 27.96 -2.56 -15.19
N ILE A 65 27.99 -2.62 -16.53
CA ILE A 65 28.52 -3.79 -17.27
C ILE A 65 29.99 -4.02 -16.92
N LYS A 66 30.80 -2.97 -16.83
CA LYS A 66 32.21 -3.07 -16.46
C LYS A 66 32.38 -3.63 -15.04
N GLU A 67 31.67 -3.09 -14.06
CA GLU A 67 31.77 -3.53 -12.67
C GLU A 67 31.39 -5.01 -12.50
N HIS A 68 30.33 -5.46 -13.17
CA HIS A 68 29.94 -6.86 -13.19
C HIS A 68 31.05 -7.75 -13.78
N LEU A 69 31.62 -7.36 -14.92
CA LEU A 69 32.61 -8.16 -15.63
C LEU A 69 34.01 -8.16 -14.98
N ASP A 70 34.35 -7.11 -14.22
CA ASP A 70 35.68 -6.95 -13.61
C ASP A 70 35.76 -7.51 -12.19
N CYS A 71 34.71 -7.29 -11.39
CA CYS A 71 34.74 -7.60 -9.95
C CYS A 71 33.77 -8.71 -9.53
N GLY A 72 32.74 -9.01 -10.35
CA GLY A 72 31.66 -9.94 -9.97
C GLY A 72 30.87 -9.50 -8.72
N SER A 73 31.09 -8.27 -8.24
CA SER A 73 30.51 -7.73 -7.01
C SER A 73 29.02 -7.43 -7.14
N LEU A 74 28.55 -7.21 -8.36
CA LEU A 74 27.13 -7.08 -8.71
C LEU A 74 26.69 -8.36 -9.41
N SER A 75 25.66 -9.02 -8.89
CA SER A 75 25.04 -10.15 -9.57
C SER A 75 24.40 -9.67 -10.87
N LEU A 76 24.53 -10.45 -11.95
CA LEU A 76 23.82 -10.18 -13.20
C LEU A 76 22.29 -10.11 -12.98
N SER A 77 21.78 -10.94 -12.05
CA SER A 77 20.37 -10.94 -11.68
C SER A 77 19.94 -9.59 -11.10
N ASP A 78 20.76 -8.98 -10.25
CA ASP A 78 20.43 -7.71 -9.59
C ASP A 78 20.44 -6.56 -10.59
N LEU A 79 21.42 -6.53 -11.51
CA LEU A 79 21.48 -5.53 -12.57
C LEU A 79 20.29 -5.62 -13.53
N LEU A 80 19.89 -6.83 -13.91
CA LEU A 80 18.71 -7.05 -14.74
C LEU A 80 17.44 -6.64 -14.00
N MET A 81 17.32 -6.96 -12.70
CA MET A 81 16.18 -6.56 -11.88
C MET A 81 16.06 -5.04 -11.74
N GLN A 82 17.18 -4.34 -11.56
CA GLN A 82 17.20 -2.87 -11.51
C GLN A 82 16.78 -2.25 -12.86
N GLN A 83 17.24 -2.83 -13.97
CA GLN A 83 16.87 -2.36 -15.30
C GLN A 83 15.38 -2.59 -15.59
N ILE A 84 14.85 -3.77 -15.24
CA ILE A 84 13.42 -4.08 -15.35
C ILE A 84 12.60 -3.05 -14.53
N THR A 85 13.00 -2.80 -13.29
CA THR A 85 12.35 -1.81 -12.41
C THR A 85 12.33 -0.40 -13.02
N THR A 86 13.44 -0.01 -13.66
CA THR A 86 13.55 1.28 -14.34
C THR A 86 12.60 1.36 -15.54
N LEU A 87 12.58 0.32 -16.38
CA LEU A 87 11.69 0.22 -17.53
C LEU A 87 10.20 0.19 -17.12
N ASP A 88 9.87 -0.53 -16.05
CA ASP A 88 8.50 -0.54 -15.50
C ASP A 88 8.08 0.85 -15.04
N THR A 89 8.99 1.61 -14.44
CA THR A 89 8.71 3.00 -14.02
C THR A 89 8.48 3.93 -15.21
N GLN A 90 9.27 3.78 -16.28
CA GLN A 90 9.07 4.53 -17.52
C GLN A 90 7.75 4.15 -18.21
N LEU A 91 7.43 2.86 -18.28
CA LEU A 91 6.18 2.37 -18.85
C LEU A 91 4.98 2.95 -18.12
N ARG A 92 4.99 2.97 -16.77
CA ARG A 92 3.96 3.64 -15.97
C ARG A 92 3.77 5.09 -16.39
N THR A 93 4.86 5.86 -16.40
CA THR A 93 4.83 7.29 -16.74
C THR A 93 4.22 7.53 -18.11
N ILE A 94 4.59 6.71 -19.09
CA ILE A 94 4.10 6.79 -20.47
C ILE A 94 2.63 6.36 -20.55
N SER A 95 2.23 5.27 -19.89
CA SER A 95 0.85 4.79 -19.87
C SER A 95 -0.09 5.81 -19.23
N THR A 96 0.28 6.37 -18.08
CA THR A 96 -0.49 7.42 -17.41
C THR A 96 -0.61 8.65 -18.31
N LEU A 97 0.47 9.07 -18.99
CA LEU A 97 0.39 10.18 -19.95
C LEU A 97 -0.54 9.85 -21.13
N ARG A 98 -0.48 8.63 -21.65
CA ARG A 98 -1.34 8.17 -22.74
C ARG A 98 -2.80 8.20 -22.35
N GLU A 99 -3.15 7.65 -21.19
CA GLU A 99 -4.52 7.65 -20.67
C GLU A 99 -5.05 9.07 -20.52
N ARG A 100 -4.24 9.99 -20.00
CA ARG A 100 -4.57 11.43 -19.92
C ARG A 100 -4.86 12.05 -21.28
N LEU A 101 -4.03 11.75 -22.28
CA LEU A 101 -4.22 12.27 -23.64
C LEU A 101 -5.47 11.68 -24.32
N VAL A 102 -5.81 10.42 -24.04
CA VAL A 102 -7.03 9.78 -24.53
C VAL A 102 -8.27 10.45 -23.94
N LEU A 103 -8.30 10.67 -22.63
CA LEU A 103 -9.40 11.37 -21.96
C LEU A 103 -9.57 12.79 -22.51
N LEU A 104 -8.48 13.54 -22.64
CA LEU A 104 -8.51 14.90 -23.19
C LEU A 104 -9.06 14.94 -24.62
N ARG A 105 -8.70 13.96 -25.46
CA ARG A 105 -9.25 13.85 -26.81
C ARG A 105 -10.76 13.59 -26.79
N ASP A 106 -11.21 12.70 -25.91
CA ASP A 106 -12.63 12.29 -25.85
C ASP A 106 -13.51 13.40 -25.28
N GLU A 107 -13.03 14.16 -24.28
CA GLU A 107 -13.71 15.34 -23.74
C GLU A 107 -13.83 16.47 -24.75
N LEU A 108 -12.74 16.81 -25.46
CA LEU A 108 -12.77 17.80 -26.55
C LEU A 108 -13.74 17.38 -27.67
N GLY A 109 -13.90 16.08 -27.91
CA GLY A 109 -14.88 15.53 -28.85
C GLY A 109 -16.34 15.70 -28.41
N SER A 110 -16.59 15.94 -27.12
CA SER A 110 -17.94 16.06 -26.54
C SER A 110 -18.52 17.49 -26.55
N GLY A 111 -17.75 18.49 -27.00
CA GLY A 111 -18.20 19.89 -27.09
C GLY A 111 -18.29 20.63 -25.75
N ARG A 112 -17.80 20.04 -24.66
CA ARG A 112 -17.58 20.71 -23.37
C ARG A 112 -16.18 21.33 -23.40
N GLU A 113 -16.06 22.63 -23.13
CA GLU A 113 -14.77 23.21 -22.74
C GLU A 113 -14.46 22.71 -21.34
N PRO A 114 -13.42 21.87 -21.13
CA PRO A 114 -13.06 21.46 -19.78
C PRO A 114 -12.54 22.69 -19.03
N ASP A 115 -13.06 22.93 -17.83
CA ASP A 115 -12.48 23.88 -16.90
C ASP A 115 -11.05 23.40 -16.55
N LEU A 116 -10.05 24.15 -17.02
CA LEU A 116 -8.64 23.81 -16.92
C LEU A 116 -8.20 23.65 -15.45
N GLU A 117 -8.86 24.35 -14.53
CA GLU A 117 -8.57 24.31 -13.10
C GLU A 117 -9.02 23.00 -12.44
N SER A 118 -10.27 22.59 -12.67
CA SER A 118 -10.81 21.28 -12.26
C SER A 118 -10.03 20.10 -12.86
N TRP A 119 -9.54 20.25 -14.09
CA TRP A 119 -8.73 19.25 -14.78
C TRP A 119 -7.31 19.12 -14.21
N LEU A 120 -6.61 20.23 -13.97
CA LEU A 120 -5.28 20.22 -13.32
C LEU A 120 -5.35 19.57 -11.93
N GLN A 121 -6.42 19.85 -11.19
CA GLN A 121 -6.69 19.25 -9.89
C GLN A 121 -6.86 17.72 -9.96
N THR A 122 -7.62 17.23 -10.94
CA THR A 122 -7.81 15.78 -11.15
C THR A 122 -6.49 15.09 -11.53
N LEU A 123 -5.65 15.74 -12.33
CA LEU A 123 -4.34 15.20 -12.70
C LEU A 123 -3.34 15.19 -11.54
N GLU A 124 -3.37 16.20 -10.68
CA GLU A 124 -2.58 16.23 -9.45
C GLU A 124 -2.99 15.11 -8.49
N LEU A 125 -4.29 14.82 -8.35
CA LEU A 125 -4.82 13.70 -7.57
C LEU A 125 -4.30 12.33 -8.07
N MET A 126 -4.34 12.09 -9.38
CA MET A 126 -3.84 10.84 -9.94
C MET A 126 -2.35 10.66 -9.64
N LYS A 127 -1.54 11.72 -9.82
CA LYS A 127 -0.11 11.71 -9.44
C LYS A 127 0.09 11.55 -7.93
N MET A 128 -0.86 12.01 -7.12
CA MET A 128 -0.80 11.86 -5.67
C MET A 128 -0.97 10.40 -5.27
N TYR A 129 -1.98 9.71 -5.81
CA TYR A 129 -2.15 8.27 -5.59
C TYR A 129 -0.89 7.47 -6.02
N ASP A 130 -0.26 7.83 -7.14
CA ASP A 130 1.00 7.21 -7.59
C ASP A 130 2.17 7.34 -6.59
N ARG A 131 2.15 8.35 -5.70
CA ARG A 131 3.17 8.54 -4.65
C ARG A 131 2.91 7.71 -3.40
N TRP A 132 1.65 7.35 -3.15
CA TRP A 132 1.21 6.67 -1.92
C TRP A 132 0.90 5.18 -2.11
N PHE A 133 0.63 4.76 -3.35
CA PHE A 133 0.28 3.38 -3.69
C PHE A 133 1.15 2.87 -4.84
N SER A 134 1.56 1.61 -4.75
CA SER A 134 2.23 0.95 -5.86
C SER A 134 1.23 0.64 -6.99
N PRO A 135 1.68 0.40 -8.24
CA PRO A 135 0.77 0.15 -9.36
C PRO A 135 -0.08 -1.10 -9.19
N GLN A 136 0.48 -2.15 -8.55
CA GLN A 136 -0.25 -3.37 -8.25
C GLN A 136 -1.39 -3.08 -7.26
N GLU A 137 -1.15 -2.19 -6.31
CA GLU A 137 -2.18 -1.78 -5.34
C GLU A 137 -3.23 -0.89 -5.99
N LEU A 138 -2.84 0.05 -6.86
CA LEU A 138 -3.77 0.91 -7.60
C LEU A 138 -4.74 0.11 -8.47
N GLN A 139 -4.31 -1.01 -9.06
CA GLN A 139 -5.21 -1.93 -9.79
C GLN A 139 -6.27 -2.59 -8.91
N THR A 140 -6.06 -2.61 -7.60
CA THR A 140 -6.95 -3.24 -6.62
C THR A 140 -7.62 -2.23 -5.69
N LEU A 141 -7.34 -0.94 -5.85
CA LEU A 141 -7.86 0.14 -5.04
C LEU A 141 -9.04 0.79 -5.78
N PRO A 142 -10.29 0.58 -5.33
CA PRO A 142 -11.45 1.20 -5.96
C PRO A 142 -11.31 2.72 -6.10
N PHE A 143 -10.77 3.42 -5.10
CA PHE A 143 -10.52 4.86 -5.17
C PHE A 143 -9.66 5.32 -6.36
N ALA A 144 -8.80 4.45 -6.91
CA ALA A 144 -7.98 4.77 -8.07
C ALA A 144 -8.77 4.68 -9.39
N GLU A 145 -9.87 3.93 -9.43
CA GLU A 145 -10.73 3.80 -10.61
C GLU A 145 -11.52 5.09 -10.83
N GLN A 146 -11.78 5.49 -12.08
CA GLN A 146 -12.70 6.60 -12.34
C GLN A 146 -14.15 6.11 -12.29
N ASP A 147 -14.81 6.35 -11.16
CA ASP A 147 -16.23 6.02 -10.95
C ASP A 147 -17.00 7.28 -10.53
N GLU A 148 -17.80 7.79 -11.47
CA GLU A 148 -18.62 8.98 -11.25
C GLU A 148 -19.69 8.76 -10.18
N GLN A 149 -20.25 7.55 -10.09
CA GLN A 149 -21.26 7.20 -9.09
C GLN A 149 -20.65 7.19 -7.69
N ARG A 150 -19.46 6.61 -7.52
CA ARG A 150 -18.73 6.67 -6.25
C ARG A 150 -18.44 8.11 -5.84
N ASN A 151 -17.97 8.93 -6.77
CA ASN A 151 -17.65 10.33 -6.49
C ASN A 151 -18.90 11.11 -6.00
N GLN A 152 -20.06 10.90 -6.64
CA GLN A 152 -21.33 11.48 -6.20
C GLN A 152 -21.75 11.02 -4.81
N ILE A 153 -21.56 9.73 -4.48
CA ILE A 153 -21.84 9.19 -3.14
C ILE A 153 -20.97 9.88 -2.09
N TRP A 154 -19.66 9.99 -2.32
CA TRP A 154 -18.75 10.66 -1.38
C TRP A 154 -19.07 12.14 -1.21
N GLN A 155 -19.36 12.85 -2.30
CA GLN A 155 -19.80 14.24 -2.23
C GLN A 155 -21.07 14.38 -1.37
N ALA A 156 -22.05 13.50 -1.54
CA ALA A 156 -23.27 13.51 -0.74
C ALA A 156 -22.99 13.25 0.75
N LEU A 157 -22.12 12.29 1.09
CA LEU A 157 -21.73 12.00 2.47
C LEU A 157 -21.01 13.18 3.12
N VAL A 158 -20.08 13.81 2.41
CA VAL A 158 -19.32 14.98 2.88
C VAL A 158 -20.26 16.17 3.12
N MET A 159 -21.16 16.47 2.18
CA MET A 159 -22.15 17.54 2.33
C MET A 159 -23.08 17.28 3.52
N GLU A 160 -23.51 16.03 3.71
CA GLU A 160 -24.35 15.66 4.86
C GLU A 160 -23.61 15.84 6.19
N ALA A 161 -22.33 15.45 6.27
CA ALA A 161 -21.49 15.66 7.45
C ALA A 161 -21.33 17.15 7.77
N GLN A 162 -20.98 17.96 6.76
CA GLN A 162 -20.84 19.41 6.91
C GLN A 162 -22.12 20.06 7.41
N ARG A 163 -23.28 19.67 6.85
CA ARG A 163 -24.58 20.18 7.30
C ARG A 163 -24.86 19.85 8.76
N LEU A 164 -24.69 18.59 9.17
CA LEU A 164 -24.92 18.18 10.56
C LEU A 164 -24.00 18.93 11.54
N MET A 165 -22.73 19.14 11.17
CA MET A 165 -21.78 19.92 11.97
C MET A 165 -22.16 21.40 12.05
N GLN A 166 -22.59 22.01 10.94
CA GLN A 166 -23.06 23.42 10.91
C GLN A 166 -24.32 23.63 11.76
N GLU A 167 -25.22 22.65 11.77
CA GLU A 167 -26.43 22.65 12.61
C GLU A 167 -26.12 22.38 14.10
N GLY A 168 -24.86 22.07 14.45
CA GLY A 168 -24.45 21.73 15.83
C GLY A 168 -25.05 20.41 16.31
N CYS A 169 -25.34 19.49 15.40
CA CYS A 169 -25.90 18.18 15.72
C CYS A 169 -24.87 17.36 16.52
N PRO A 170 -25.24 16.77 17.68
CA PRO A 170 -24.28 16.00 18.46
C PRO A 170 -24.02 14.61 17.81
N PRO A 171 -22.82 14.04 18.03
CA PRO A 171 -22.41 12.77 17.40
C PRO A 171 -23.22 11.55 17.89
N ASP A 172 -23.90 11.64 19.02
CA ASP A 172 -24.79 10.59 19.56
C ASP A 172 -26.22 10.65 18.98
N SER A 173 -26.50 11.62 18.10
CA SER A 173 -27.79 11.71 17.44
C SER A 173 -28.01 10.53 16.45
N PRO A 174 -29.26 10.06 16.26
CA PRO A 174 -29.55 9.01 15.29
C PRO A 174 -29.07 9.33 13.87
N SER A 175 -29.19 10.59 13.44
CA SER A 175 -28.74 11.05 12.13
C SER A 175 -27.22 10.99 11.98
N ALA A 176 -26.46 11.43 13.00
CA ALA A 176 -25.00 11.34 12.98
C ALA A 176 -24.51 9.90 12.96
N MET A 177 -25.08 9.02 13.81
CA MET A 177 -24.73 7.60 13.85
C MET A 177 -25.06 6.88 12.52
N ALA A 178 -26.18 7.22 11.88
CA ALA A 178 -26.57 6.66 10.59
C ALA A 178 -25.66 7.14 9.45
N LEU A 179 -25.25 8.41 9.46
CA LEU A 179 -24.24 8.93 8.53
C LEU A 179 -22.90 8.22 8.73
N ALA A 180 -22.42 8.13 9.97
CA ALA A 180 -21.13 7.51 10.28
C ALA A 180 -21.09 6.02 9.91
N THR A 181 -22.22 5.31 10.08
CA THR A 181 -22.35 3.92 9.61
C THR A 181 -22.19 3.80 8.10
N ARG A 182 -22.92 4.62 7.32
CA ARG A 182 -22.80 4.63 5.84
C ARG A 182 -21.40 5.02 5.40
N TRP A 183 -20.78 5.97 6.09
CA TRP A 183 -19.41 6.41 5.82
C TRP A 183 -18.42 5.26 6.00
N MET A 184 -18.48 4.54 7.12
CA MET A 184 -17.57 3.42 7.40
C MET A 184 -17.80 2.23 6.46
N GLU A 185 -19.05 1.90 6.14
CA GLU A 185 -19.36 0.85 5.16
C GLU A 185 -18.82 1.20 3.77
N ARG A 186 -18.99 2.45 3.34
CA ARG A 186 -18.48 2.91 2.05
C ARG A 186 -16.95 2.92 2.03
N LEU A 187 -16.33 3.38 3.10
CA LEU A 187 -14.87 3.41 3.23
C LEU A 187 -14.27 2.00 3.20
N GLU A 188 -14.90 1.03 3.88
CA GLU A 188 -14.48 -0.37 3.85
C GLU A 188 -14.60 -0.97 2.44
N LEU A 189 -15.67 -0.66 1.72
CA LEU A 189 -15.86 -1.09 0.32
C LEU A 189 -14.84 -0.45 -0.62
N ASP A 190 -14.61 0.86 -0.54
CA ASP A 190 -13.73 1.60 -1.45
C ASP A 190 -12.23 1.42 -1.15
N THR A 191 -11.91 0.83 0.00
CA THR A 191 -10.57 0.34 0.34
C THR A 191 -10.40 -1.15 0.01
N ALA A 192 -11.35 -1.76 -0.71
CA ALA A 192 -11.37 -3.20 -1.03
C ALA A 192 -11.24 -4.11 0.21
N GLY A 193 -11.70 -3.65 1.38
CA GLY A 193 -11.56 -4.38 2.64
C GLY A 193 -10.11 -4.51 3.12
N ARG A 194 -9.18 -3.69 2.61
CA ARG A 194 -7.76 -3.71 2.98
C ARG A 194 -7.41 -2.64 4.03
N PRO A 195 -7.06 -3.02 5.27
CA PRO A 195 -6.74 -2.08 6.35
C PRO A 195 -5.49 -1.23 6.07
N GLU A 196 -4.53 -1.74 5.29
CA GLU A 196 -3.34 -1.01 4.85
C GLU A 196 -3.67 0.13 3.88
N PHE A 197 -4.78 0.04 3.14
CA PHE A 197 -5.25 1.13 2.28
C PHE A 197 -5.90 2.22 3.13
N LEU A 198 -6.73 1.84 4.12
CA LEU A 198 -7.29 2.80 5.09
C LEU A 198 -6.20 3.60 5.80
N THR A 199 -5.15 2.94 6.29
CA THR A 199 -4.05 3.59 7.02
C THR A 199 -3.36 4.63 6.15
N ARG A 200 -3.03 4.28 4.90
CA ARG A 200 -2.41 5.22 3.94
C ARG A 200 -3.34 6.36 3.54
N LEU A 201 -4.65 6.10 3.37
CA LEU A 201 -5.61 7.18 3.09
C LEU A 201 -5.68 8.18 4.25
N ASN A 202 -5.67 7.69 5.50
CA ASN A 202 -5.65 8.56 6.68
C ASN A 202 -4.37 9.42 6.72
N GLU A 203 -3.20 8.81 6.47
CA GLU A 203 -1.93 9.54 6.38
C GLU A 203 -1.91 10.58 5.26
N MET A 204 -2.42 10.22 4.08
CA MET A 204 -2.54 11.11 2.93
C MET A 204 -3.46 12.30 3.25
N HIS A 205 -4.63 12.08 3.87
CA HIS A 205 -5.53 13.16 4.29
C HIS A 205 -4.90 14.08 5.36
N ALA A 206 -4.07 13.52 6.25
CA ALA A 206 -3.39 14.30 7.28
C ALA A 206 -2.24 15.16 6.70
N THR A 207 -1.54 14.67 5.68
CA THR A 207 -0.31 15.28 5.17
C THR A 207 -0.49 16.12 3.91
N GLU A 208 -1.47 15.81 3.06
CA GLU A 208 -1.67 16.45 1.75
C GLU A 208 -2.83 17.47 1.80
N PRO A 209 -2.56 18.80 1.79
CA PRO A 209 -3.61 19.82 1.83
C PRO A 209 -4.52 19.81 0.59
N GLN A 210 -3.98 19.42 -0.56
CA GLN A 210 -4.72 19.31 -1.81
C GLN A 210 -5.84 18.27 -1.71
N MET A 211 -5.56 17.14 -1.05
CA MET A 211 -6.55 16.08 -0.84
C MET A 211 -7.75 16.61 -0.04
N ARG A 212 -7.51 17.40 1.01
CA ARG A 212 -8.59 18.01 1.81
C ARG A 212 -9.40 19.03 1.01
N ALA A 213 -8.74 19.84 0.18
CA ALA A 213 -9.42 20.83 -0.66
C ALA A 213 -10.34 20.17 -1.70
N GLN A 214 -9.95 19.03 -2.26
CA GLN A 214 -10.69 18.36 -3.33
C GLN A 214 -11.80 17.44 -2.83
N THR A 215 -11.54 16.66 -1.77
CA THR A 215 -12.59 15.79 -1.22
C THR A 215 -13.54 16.53 -0.29
N GLY A 216 -13.12 17.69 0.24
CA GLY A 216 -13.85 18.39 1.30
C GLY A 216 -13.83 17.68 2.65
N ILE A 217 -13.07 16.59 2.79
CA ILE A 217 -12.92 15.82 4.03
C ILE A 217 -11.87 16.52 4.88
N THR A 218 -12.32 17.21 5.93
CA THR A 218 -11.44 17.88 6.89
C THR A 218 -11.18 17.02 8.12
N PRO A 219 -10.10 17.29 8.90
CA PRO A 219 -9.85 16.57 10.16
C PRO A 219 -11.04 16.61 11.12
N GLU A 220 -11.79 17.71 11.14
CA GLU A 220 -12.97 17.89 11.99
C GLU A 220 -14.13 16.98 11.56
N ILE A 221 -14.32 16.77 10.24
CA ILE A 221 -15.29 15.79 9.73
C ILE A 221 -14.87 14.38 10.12
N VAL A 222 -13.59 14.04 9.95
CA VAL A 222 -13.07 12.71 10.33
C VAL A 222 -13.28 12.45 11.82
N ASP A 223 -13.00 13.43 12.67
CA ASP A 223 -13.22 13.35 14.11
C ASP A 223 -14.70 13.18 14.47
N TYR A 224 -15.58 13.98 13.85
CA TYR A 224 -17.02 13.90 14.03
C TYR A 224 -17.59 12.53 13.64
N ILE A 225 -17.19 12.01 12.48
CA ILE A 225 -17.59 10.68 11.99
C ILE A 225 -17.05 9.58 12.91
N THR A 226 -15.80 9.70 13.40
CA THR A 226 -15.20 8.73 14.32
C THR A 226 -15.99 8.66 15.63
N HIS A 227 -16.34 9.81 16.21
CA HIS A 227 -17.14 9.87 17.43
C HIS A 227 -18.57 9.34 17.19
N ALA A 228 -19.22 9.73 16.11
CA ALA A 228 -20.57 9.25 15.79
C ALA A 228 -20.60 7.74 15.52
N PHE A 229 -19.57 7.19 14.88
CA PHE A 229 -19.46 5.75 14.69
C PHE A 229 -19.25 5.01 16.01
N ALA A 230 -18.42 5.54 16.91
CA ALA A 230 -18.24 5.01 18.26
C ALA A 230 -19.55 5.00 19.05
N GLN A 231 -20.33 6.09 18.99
CA GLN A 231 -21.66 6.16 19.62
C GLN A 231 -22.61 5.09 19.08
N SER A 232 -22.55 4.78 17.78
CA SER A 232 -23.36 3.69 17.20
C SER A 232 -23.06 2.33 17.86
N LYS A 233 -21.80 2.06 18.23
CA LYS A 233 -21.41 0.83 18.93
C LYS A 233 -21.78 0.88 20.41
N LEU A 234 -21.55 2.01 21.08
CA LEU A 234 -21.94 2.22 22.48
C LEU A 234 -23.45 2.07 22.70
N ALA A 235 -24.28 2.55 21.76
CA ALA A 235 -25.73 2.39 21.80
C ALA A 235 -26.15 0.91 21.76
N ILE A 236 -25.41 0.07 21.03
CA ILE A 236 -25.63 -1.37 21.01
C ILE A 236 -25.20 -2.01 22.33
N TRP A 237 -23.99 -1.71 22.81
CA TRP A 237 -23.46 -2.26 24.06
C TRP A 237 -24.29 -1.87 25.29
N ALA A 238 -24.98 -0.73 25.26
CA ALA A 238 -25.92 -0.33 26.31
C ALA A 238 -27.04 -1.36 26.56
N ARG A 239 -27.35 -2.24 25.60
CA ARG A 239 -28.31 -3.35 25.77
C ARG A 239 -27.73 -4.56 26.50
N TYR A 240 -26.41 -4.66 26.59
CA TYR A 240 -25.68 -5.83 27.12
C TYR A 240 -24.94 -5.54 28.43
N LEU A 241 -24.49 -4.29 28.61
CA LEU A 241 -23.68 -3.85 29.74
C LEU A 241 -24.55 -3.18 30.82
N ASN A 242 -24.13 -3.27 32.07
CA ASN A 242 -24.72 -2.46 33.14
C ASN A 242 -24.18 -1.01 33.09
N ALA A 243 -24.72 -0.13 33.94
CA ALA A 243 -24.38 1.29 33.92
C ALA A 243 -22.89 1.57 34.16
N ASP A 244 -22.26 0.87 35.11
CA ASP A 244 -20.85 1.07 35.46
C ASP A 244 -19.91 0.54 34.35
N GLU A 245 -20.23 -0.63 33.79
CA GLU A 245 -19.50 -1.21 32.65
C GLU A 245 -19.59 -0.31 31.41
N LEU A 246 -20.78 0.23 31.12
CA LEU A 246 -20.99 1.13 29.99
C LEU A 246 -20.27 2.48 30.21
N ALA A 247 -20.30 3.02 31.44
CA ALA A 247 -19.59 4.24 31.78
C ALA A 247 -18.08 4.08 31.58
N PHE A 248 -17.49 2.99 32.10
CA PHE A 248 -16.09 2.64 31.87
C PHE A 248 -15.78 2.53 30.36
N THR A 249 -16.63 1.81 29.62
CA THR A 249 -16.43 1.63 28.17
C THR A 249 -16.44 2.97 27.45
N ARG A 250 -17.39 3.86 27.76
CA ARG A 250 -17.52 5.18 27.13
C ARG A 250 -16.30 6.06 27.40
N GLU A 251 -15.77 6.01 28.62
CA GLU A 251 -14.58 6.77 29.02
C GLU A 251 -13.33 6.29 28.27
N HIS A 252 -13.12 4.97 28.18
CA HIS A 252 -11.88 4.39 27.67
C HIS A 252 -11.92 3.94 26.21
N TYR A 253 -13.06 4.08 25.51
CA TYR A 253 -13.20 3.61 24.12
C TYR A 253 -12.19 4.26 23.18
N PHE A 254 -11.92 5.55 23.39
CA PHE A 254 -11.08 6.35 22.49
C PHE A 254 -9.58 6.28 22.84
N ASP A 255 -9.20 5.82 24.04
CA ASP A 255 -7.82 5.82 24.56
C ASP A 255 -6.82 5.21 23.58
N ARG A 256 -7.22 4.12 22.91
CA ARG A 256 -6.35 3.34 22.02
C ARG A 256 -7.02 3.00 20.68
N LEU A 257 -8.02 3.79 20.28
CA LEU A 257 -8.80 3.54 19.07
C LEU A 257 -7.92 3.55 17.80
N MET A 258 -6.94 4.46 17.74
CA MET A 258 -6.06 4.63 16.57
C MET A 258 -5.01 3.51 16.41
N GLU A 259 -4.85 2.63 17.40
CA GLU A 259 -3.93 1.49 17.30
C GLU A 259 -4.56 0.29 16.56
N TRP A 260 -5.89 0.26 16.39
CA TRP A 260 -6.60 -0.86 15.77
C TRP A 260 -6.25 -1.09 14.30
N PRO A 261 -6.20 -0.07 13.41
CA PRO A 261 -5.87 -0.30 11.99
C PRO A 261 -4.52 -0.99 11.78
N GLY A 262 -3.49 -0.58 12.53
CA GLY A 262 -2.16 -1.19 12.49
C GLY A 262 -2.17 -2.65 12.95
N LEU A 263 -2.89 -2.95 14.03
CA LEU A 263 -3.05 -4.35 14.48
C LEU A 263 -3.81 -5.19 13.45
N VAL A 264 -4.92 -4.68 12.91
CA VAL A 264 -5.73 -5.40 11.92
C VAL A 264 -4.92 -5.69 10.66
N SER A 265 -4.12 -4.73 10.18
CA SER A 265 -3.18 -4.96 9.07
C SER A 265 -2.18 -6.08 9.38
N ALA A 266 -1.58 -6.10 10.58
CA ALA A 266 -0.68 -7.17 10.99
C ALA A 266 -1.38 -8.54 11.10
N LEU A 267 -2.65 -8.57 11.52
CA LEU A 267 -3.46 -9.80 11.55
C LEU A 267 -3.74 -10.33 10.13
N HIS A 268 -4.09 -9.45 9.18
CA HIS A 268 -4.24 -9.82 7.76
C HIS A 268 -2.95 -10.39 7.19
N GLN A 269 -1.81 -9.75 7.47
CA GLN A 269 -0.49 -10.23 7.04
C GLN A 269 -0.20 -11.63 7.62
N ALA A 270 -0.41 -11.82 8.93
CA ALA A 270 -0.20 -13.11 9.58
C ALA A 270 -1.05 -14.23 8.95
N CYS A 271 -2.30 -13.93 8.59
CA CYS A 271 -3.17 -14.86 7.87
C CYS A 271 -2.67 -15.15 6.45
N ALA A 272 -2.27 -14.14 5.70
CA ALA A 272 -1.74 -14.29 4.34
C ALA A 272 -0.46 -15.13 4.30
N GLU A 273 0.41 -14.95 5.29
CA GLU A 273 1.66 -15.71 5.47
C GLU A 273 1.45 -17.10 6.11
N GLN A 274 0.20 -17.45 6.47
CA GLN A 274 -0.14 -18.69 7.18
C GLN A 274 0.67 -18.89 8.47
N THR A 275 0.90 -17.79 9.20
CA THR A 275 1.63 -17.82 10.47
C THR A 275 0.89 -18.72 11.47
N ASP A 276 1.61 -19.61 12.14
CA ASP A 276 1.04 -20.47 13.18
C ASP A 276 0.49 -19.61 14.35
N PRO A 277 -0.81 -19.68 14.69
CA PRO A 277 -1.40 -18.97 15.83
C PRO A 277 -0.69 -19.25 17.17
N ALA A 278 -0.08 -20.41 17.34
CA ALA A 278 0.63 -20.80 18.56
C ALA A 278 2.10 -20.31 18.59
N SER A 279 2.63 -19.84 17.47
CA SER A 279 3.99 -19.30 17.40
C SER A 279 4.16 -18.04 18.27
N GLU A 280 5.41 -17.68 18.59
CA GLU A 280 5.69 -16.46 19.35
C GLU A 280 5.14 -15.20 18.65
N ALA A 281 5.24 -15.14 17.32
CA ALA A 281 4.67 -14.07 16.50
C ALA A 281 3.14 -14.03 16.61
N GLY A 282 2.46 -15.17 16.47
CA GLY A 282 1.01 -15.27 16.64
C GLY A 282 0.53 -14.85 18.03
N GLN A 283 1.24 -15.32 19.07
CA GLN A 283 0.95 -14.98 20.46
C GLN A 283 1.27 -13.52 20.82
N LYS A 284 2.18 -12.86 20.10
CA LYS A 284 2.40 -11.41 20.23
C LYS A 284 1.19 -10.62 19.74
N LEU A 285 0.64 -10.98 18.57
CA LEU A 285 -0.56 -10.36 18.02
C LEU A 285 -1.80 -10.59 18.92
N ALA A 286 -1.98 -11.81 19.44
CA ALA A 286 -3.07 -12.10 20.37
C ALA A 286 -2.99 -11.27 21.67
N ARG A 287 -1.78 -11.06 22.21
CA ARG A 287 -1.56 -10.20 23.39
C ARG A 287 -1.84 -8.74 23.10
N GLN A 288 -1.44 -8.23 21.92
CA GLN A 288 -1.74 -6.86 21.49
C GLN A 288 -3.25 -6.65 21.35
N TRP A 289 -3.95 -7.60 20.70
CA TRP A 289 -5.40 -7.57 20.60
C TRP A 289 -6.06 -7.56 21.98
N LEU A 290 -5.63 -8.44 22.89
CA LEU A 290 -6.19 -8.49 24.24
C LEU A 290 -5.96 -7.19 25.00
N ALA A 291 -4.79 -6.55 24.84
CA ALA A 291 -4.50 -5.28 25.49
C ALA A 291 -5.39 -4.14 24.96
N LEU A 292 -5.65 -4.09 23.64
CA LEU A 292 -6.58 -3.10 23.06
C LEU A 292 -8.03 -3.38 23.46
N PHE A 293 -8.44 -4.65 23.47
CA PHE A 293 -9.78 -5.05 23.90
C PHE A 293 -10.01 -4.70 25.38
N GLN A 294 -9.07 -5.04 26.26
CA GLN A 294 -9.15 -4.74 27.69
C GLN A 294 -9.11 -3.24 27.99
N SER A 295 -8.54 -2.43 27.09
CA SER A 295 -8.52 -0.97 27.22
C SER A 295 -9.93 -0.41 27.41
N TYR A 296 -10.89 -0.86 26.60
CA TYR A 296 -12.27 -0.36 26.67
C TYR A 296 -13.24 -1.34 27.37
N ALA A 297 -12.97 -2.64 27.34
CA ALA A 297 -13.84 -3.66 27.93
C ALA A 297 -13.54 -3.94 29.42
N GLY A 298 -12.42 -3.44 29.93
CA GLY A 298 -11.90 -3.74 31.27
C GLY A 298 -11.33 -5.15 31.40
N THR A 299 -10.90 -5.52 32.60
CA THR A 299 -10.23 -6.80 32.90
C THR A 299 -11.17 -7.87 33.46
N SER A 300 -12.41 -7.51 33.80
CA SER A 300 -13.42 -8.42 34.36
C SER A 300 -13.81 -9.53 33.37
N PRO A 301 -13.63 -10.82 33.70
CA PRO A 301 -14.02 -11.92 32.81
C PRO A 301 -15.51 -11.92 32.49
N GLN A 302 -16.38 -11.55 33.44
CA GLN A 302 -17.83 -11.49 33.23
C GLN A 302 -18.19 -10.39 32.22
N THR A 303 -17.56 -9.21 32.33
CA THR A 303 -17.79 -8.09 31.42
C THR A 303 -17.30 -8.43 30.01
N GLN A 304 -16.10 -9.01 29.89
CA GLN A 304 -15.55 -9.47 28.62
C GLN A 304 -16.41 -10.54 27.94
N GLN A 305 -17.09 -11.40 28.72
CA GLN A 305 -18.05 -12.37 28.17
C GLN A 305 -19.29 -11.69 27.57
N LYS A 306 -19.80 -10.62 28.20
CA LYS A 306 -20.90 -9.81 27.63
C LYS A 306 -20.52 -9.18 26.30
N PHE A 307 -19.32 -8.62 26.18
CA PHE A 307 -18.81 -8.07 24.92
C PHE A 307 -18.73 -9.13 23.82
N ARG A 308 -18.18 -10.31 24.12
CA ARG A 308 -18.12 -11.43 23.16
C ARG A 308 -19.52 -11.86 22.71
N HIS A 309 -20.44 -12.01 23.65
CA HIS A 309 -21.83 -12.35 23.34
C HIS A 309 -22.50 -11.28 22.47
N ALA A 310 -22.29 -9.99 22.77
CA ALA A 310 -22.81 -8.91 21.94
C ALA A 310 -22.24 -8.99 20.51
N MET A 311 -20.94 -9.24 20.34
CA MET A 311 -20.33 -9.39 19.01
C MET A 311 -20.87 -10.58 18.21
N GLU A 312 -21.26 -11.67 18.88
CA GLU A 312 -21.90 -12.83 18.23
C GLU A 312 -23.34 -12.52 17.78
N CYS A 313 -24.08 -11.72 18.55
CA CYS A 313 -25.48 -11.42 18.29
C CYS A 313 -25.70 -10.20 17.37
N GLU A 314 -24.75 -9.27 17.30
CA GLU A 314 -24.95 -7.95 16.69
C GLU A 314 -23.96 -7.71 15.53
N PRO A 315 -24.35 -8.00 14.27
CA PRO A 315 -23.47 -7.85 13.10
C PRO A 315 -22.88 -6.45 12.94
N HIS A 316 -23.59 -5.42 13.41
CA HIS A 316 -23.13 -4.03 13.34
C HIS A 316 -21.82 -3.77 14.09
N LEU A 317 -21.54 -4.52 15.16
CA LEU A 317 -20.30 -4.34 15.93
C LEU A 317 -19.04 -4.70 15.11
N MET A 318 -19.19 -5.56 14.10
CA MET A 318 -18.12 -5.95 13.18
C MET A 318 -17.89 -4.96 12.04
N LYS A 319 -18.81 -4.02 11.78
CA LYS A 319 -18.65 -3.01 10.72
C LYS A 319 -17.49 -2.07 11.04
N GLY A 320 -16.81 -1.60 9.99
CA GLY A 320 -15.72 -0.63 10.10
C GLY A 320 -14.54 -1.16 10.91
N THR A 321 -14.37 -2.49 10.97
CA THR A 321 -13.24 -3.14 11.63
C THR A 321 -12.23 -3.69 10.64
N TRP A 322 -12.58 -3.82 9.34
CA TRP A 322 -11.80 -4.51 8.32
C TRP A 322 -11.47 -5.97 8.69
N MET A 323 -12.16 -6.56 9.67
CA MET A 323 -11.97 -7.94 10.09
C MET A 323 -12.77 -8.88 9.19
N THR A 324 -12.06 -9.72 8.43
CA THR A 324 -12.68 -10.76 7.61
C THR A 324 -12.90 -12.05 8.42
N SER A 325 -13.78 -12.93 7.95
CA SER A 325 -14.03 -14.23 8.61
C SER A 325 -12.75 -15.07 8.78
N PRO A 326 -11.84 -15.19 7.79
CA PRO A 326 -10.56 -15.88 7.96
C PRO A 326 -9.68 -15.27 9.06
N VAL A 327 -9.57 -13.93 9.09
CA VAL A 327 -8.75 -13.21 10.09
C VAL A 327 -9.32 -13.37 11.49
N LEU A 328 -10.64 -13.31 11.62
CA LEU A 328 -11.32 -13.53 12.89
C LEU A 328 -11.11 -14.98 13.39
N GLY A 329 -11.21 -15.97 12.50
CA GLY A 329 -10.97 -17.38 12.84
C GLY A 329 -9.53 -17.63 13.30
N TRP A 330 -8.54 -17.04 12.61
CA TRP A 330 -7.14 -17.12 13.01
C TRP A 330 -6.90 -16.47 14.38
N LEU A 331 -7.45 -15.28 14.61
CA LEU A 331 -7.31 -14.56 15.88
C LEU A 331 -7.95 -15.34 17.04
N GLN A 332 -9.12 -15.94 16.83
CA GLN A 332 -9.78 -16.79 17.82
C GLN A 332 -8.92 -18.00 18.22
N GLN A 333 -8.25 -18.63 17.26
CA GLN A 333 -7.31 -19.71 17.54
C GLN A 333 -6.12 -19.23 18.38
N ALA A 334 -5.52 -18.09 18.01
CA ALA A 334 -4.38 -17.52 18.74
C ALA A 334 -4.75 -17.17 20.19
N ILE A 335 -5.94 -16.58 20.41
CA ILE A 335 -6.47 -16.27 21.75
C ILE A 335 -6.75 -17.57 22.52
N GLY A 336 -7.31 -18.60 21.88
CA GLY A 336 -7.57 -19.90 22.50
C GLY A 336 -6.30 -20.53 23.10
N VAL A 337 -5.21 -20.54 22.32
CA VAL A 337 -3.89 -21.01 22.79
C VAL A 337 -3.39 -20.18 23.97
N MET A 338 -3.49 -18.85 23.89
CA MET A 338 -3.06 -17.93 24.95
C MET A 338 -3.81 -18.19 26.27
N MET A 339 -5.12 -18.42 26.21
CA MET A 339 -5.96 -18.65 27.40
C MET A 339 -5.69 -20.04 28.02
N GLN A 340 -5.45 -21.05 27.20
CA GLN A 340 -5.05 -22.39 27.69
C GLN A 340 -3.71 -22.35 28.42
N ALA A 341 -2.72 -21.62 27.89
CA ALA A 341 -1.41 -21.46 28.53
C ALA A 341 -1.46 -20.71 29.88
N ARG A 342 -2.48 -19.86 30.10
CA ARG A 342 -2.69 -19.13 31.36
C ARG A 342 -3.40 -19.92 32.45
N THR A 343 -4.08 -21.01 32.10
CA THR A 343 -4.80 -21.83 33.06
C THR A 343 -3.81 -22.89 33.57
N PRO A 344 -3.31 -22.81 34.83
CA PRO A 344 -2.41 -23.85 35.31
C PRO A 344 -3.19 -25.17 35.29
N ALA A 345 -2.59 -26.21 34.70
CA ALA A 345 -3.13 -27.55 34.72
C ALA A 345 -3.39 -27.95 36.18
N SER A 346 -4.67 -27.91 36.59
CA SER A 346 -5.14 -28.49 37.82
C SER A 346 -4.88 -29.99 37.72
N ARG A 347 -3.75 -30.42 38.30
CA ARG A 347 -3.41 -31.83 38.52
C ARG A 347 -4.33 -32.46 39.56
#